data_AF-A0A950A0I2-F1
#
_entry.id   AF-A0A950A0I2-F1
#
_cell.length_a   1.000
_cell.length_b   1.000
_cell.length_c   1.000
_cell.angle_alpha   90.00
_cell.angle_beta   90.00
_cell.angle_gamma   90.00
#
_symmetry.space_group_name_H-M   'P 1'
#
loop_
_entity.id
_entity.type
_entity.pdbx_description
1 polymer ?
#
loop_
_entity_poly.entity_id
_entity_poly.type
_entity_poly.pdbx_seq_one_letter_code
_entity_poly.pdbx_strand_id
1 'polypeptide(L)' 'MAVDVEKLVAIDVHVHAERNHSEPQDPVTAEILDAAAKYFGGHPPQPSAREVADYYRERNMLAVIFNVDDEA' A
#
# COMPACT_ATOMS: atom_id res chain seq x y z
N MET A 1 -21.36 1.36 0.95
CA MET A 1 -21.26 2.71 1.57
C MET A 1 -20.89 3.70 0.50
N ALA A 2 -21.45 4.92 0.52
CA ALA A 2 -21.06 6.00 -0.38
C ALA A 2 -20.02 6.90 0.31
N VAL A 3 -19.08 7.44 -0.47
CA VAL A 3 -18.10 8.42 0.00
C VAL A 3 -18.75 9.80 0.01
N ASP A 4 -18.57 10.56 1.10
CA ASP A 4 -19.00 11.95 1.22
C ASP A 4 -17.91 12.88 0.66
N VAL A 5 -18.06 13.28 -0.59
CA VAL A 5 -17.03 14.04 -1.33
C VAL A 5 -16.83 15.45 -0.81
N GLU A 6 -17.83 16.05 -0.15
CA GLU A 6 -17.76 17.40 0.41
C GLU A 6 -16.85 17.47 1.64
N LYS A 7 -16.59 16.33 2.29
CA LYS A 7 -15.69 16.22 3.45
C LYS A 7 -14.25 15.92 3.08
N LEU A 8 -13.97 15.59 1.82
CA LEU A 8 -12.62 15.22 1.39
C LEU A 8 -11.72 16.44 1.26
N VAL A 9 -10.50 16.35 1.78
CA VAL A 9 -9.51 17.43 1.66
C VAL A 9 -8.58 17.25 0.47
N ALA A 10 -8.40 16.01 -0.02
CA ALA A 10 -7.56 15.70 -1.17
C ALA A 10 -7.81 14.27 -1.71
N ILE A 11 -7.32 14.04 -2.93
CA ILE A 11 -7.22 12.72 -3.57
C ILE A 11 -5.76 12.50 -3.94
N ASP A 12 -5.17 11.43 -3.43
CA ASP A 12 -3.86 10.94 -3.84
C ASP A 12 -4.01 9.93 -4.96
N VAL A 13 -3.37 10.20 -6.09
CA VAL A 13 -3.55 9.43 -7.33
C VAL A 13 -2.49 8.35 -7.53
N HIS A 14 -1.51 8.25 -6.63
CA HIS A 14 -0.41 7.29 -6.75
C HIS A 14 -0.03 6.72 -5.39
N VAL A 15 -0.66 5.61 -5.03
CA VAL A 15 -0.49 4.96 -3.72
C VAL A 15 -0.23 3.47 -3.90
N HIS A 16 0.77 2.99 -3.16
CA HIS A 16 1.20 1.60 -3.18
C HIS A 16 0.59 0.84 -2.00
N ALA A 17 0.19 -0.40 -2.24
CA ALA A 17 -0.29 -1.35 -1.24
C ALA A 17 0.45 -2.67 -1.45
N GLU A 18 1.62 -2.76 -0.84
CA GLU A 18 2.68 -3.74 -1.07
C GLU A 18 2.33 -5.18 -0.67
N ARG A 19 1.20 -5.39 0.03
CA ARG A 19 0.78 -6.74 0.44
C ARG A 19 -0.71 -6.97 0.44
N ASN A 20 -1.10 -8.18 0.08
CA ASN A 20 -2.43 -8.68 0.39
C ASN A 20 -2.51 -9.06 1.89
N HIS A 21 -3.55 -8.60 2.58
CA HIS A 21 -3.71 -8.80 4.02
C HIS A 21 -3.92 -10.27 4.41
N SER A 22 -4.55 -11.06 3.53
CA SER A 22 -5.01 -12.42 3.84
C SER A 22 -4.23 -13.52 3.12
N GLU A 23 -3.16 -13.17 2.41
CA GLU A 23 -2.35 -14.09 1.63
C GLU A 23 -0.88 -13.96 2.02
N PRO A 24 -0.11 -15.06 1.96
CA PRO A 24 1.34 -14.98 2.10
C PRO A 24 1.93 -14.16 0.96
N GLN A 25 3.07 -13.51 1.21
CA GLN A 25 3.82 -12.86 0.14
C GLN A 25 4.29 -13.87 -0.89
N ASP A 26 4.31 -13.44 -2.16
CA ASP A 26 4.89 -14.23 -3.22
C ASP A 26 6.38 -14.51 -2.93
N PRO A 27 6.87 -15.76 -3.14
CA PRO A 27 8.26 -16.10 -2.84
C PRO A 27 9.31 -15.27 -3.59
N VAL A 28 9.02 -14.85 -4.82
CA VAL A 28 9.92 -14.01 -5.62
C VAL A 28 9.98 -12.61 -5.02
N THR A 29 8.82 -12.03 -4.69
CA THR A 29 8.76 -10.73 -3.99
C THR A 29 9.50 -10.79 -2.66
N ALA A 30 9.37 -11.88 -1.90
CA ALA A 30 10.08 -12.07 -0.64
C ALA A 30 11.61 -12.05 -0.82
N GLU A 31 12.14 -12.69 -1.87
CA GLU A 31 13.58 -12.68 -2.17
C GLU A 31 14.07 -11.26 -2.49
N ILE A 32 13.29 -10.50 -3.27
CA ILE A 32 13.60 -9.12 -3.63
C ILE A 32 13.61 -8.22 -2.39
N LEU A 33 12.60 -8.34 -1.53
CA LEU A 33 12.49 -7.57 -0.29
C LEU A 33 13.66 -7.85 0.66
N ASP A 34 14.11 -9.10 0.75
CA ASP A 34 15.29 -9.48 1.54
C ASP A 34 16.59 -8.92 0.94
N ALA A 35 16.72 -8.90 -0.39
CA ALA A 35 17.85 -8.27 -1.07
C ALA A 35 17.86 -6.75 -0.85
N ALA A 36 16.70 -6.10 -0.97
CA ALA A 36 16.52 -4.68 -0.68
C ALA A 36 16.89 -4.37 0.78
N ALA A 37 16.43 -5.20 1.73
CA ALA A 37 16.75 -5.01 3.14
C ALA A 37 18.25 -5.10 3.43
N LYS A 38 18.96 -6.05 2.79
CA LYS A 38 20.42 -6.16 2.89
C LYS A 38 21.13 -4.94 2.31
N TYR A 39 20.64 -4.43 1.17
CA TYR A 39 21.27 -3.31 0.48
C TYR A 39 21.03 -1.97 1.18
N PHE A 40 19.79 -1.69 1.58
CA PHE A 40 19.38 -0.42 2.20
C PHE A 40 19.52 -0.42 3.73
N GLY A 41 19.76 -1.57 4.35
CA GLY A 41 19.96 -1.69 5.80
C GLY A 41 18.67 -1.70 6.62
N GLY A 42 17.54 -2.13 6.04
CA GLY A 42 16.26 -2.24 6.74
C GLY A 42 15.15 -2.78 5.86
N HIS A 43 14.16 -3.46 6.46
CA HIS A 43 13.02 -3.99 5.71
C HIS A 43 12.06 -2.86 5.32
N PRO A 44 11.71 -2.73 4.02
CA PRO A 44 10.73 -1.75 3.59
C PRO A 44 9.35 -2.07 4.20
N PRO A 45 8.56 -1.04 4.55
CA PRO A 45 7.20 -1.25 5.04
C PRO A 45 6.36 -1.89 3.94
N GLN A 46 5.52 -2.85 4.33
CA GLN A 46 4.59 -3.51 3.41
C GLN A 46 3.15 -3.34 3.88
N PRO A 47 2.55 -2.15 3.70
CA PRO A 47 1.18 -1.91 4.12
C PRO A 47 0.19 -2.66 3.22
N SER A 48 -0.83 -3.23 3.84
CA SER A 48 -2.00 -3.73 3.12
C SER A 48 -2.89 -2.58 2.68
N ALA A 49 -3.71 -2.81 1.64
CA ALA A 49 -4.71 -1.85 1.19
C ALA A 49 -5.65 -1.39 2.32
N ARG A 50 -5.86 -2.23 3.35
CA ARG A 50 -6.65 -1.87 4.54
C ARG A 50 -5.94 -0.83 5.41
N GLU A 51 -4.66 -1.05 5.71
CA GLU A 51 -3.84 -0.13 6.50
C GLU A 51 -3.69 1.21 5.79
N VAL A 52 -3.47 1.19 4.46
CA VAL A 52 -3.51 2.39 3.62
C VAL A 52 -4.86 3.09 3.77
N ALA A 53 -5.98 2.39 3.58
CA ALA A 53 -7.30 3.00 3.67
C ALA A 53 -7.58 3.62 5.06
N ASP A 54 -7.13 2.98 6.14
CA ASP A 54 -7.29 3.52 7.50
C ASP A 54 -6.42 4.78 7.71
N TYR A 55 -5.17 4.79 7.21
CA TYR A 55 -4.30 5.97 7.24
C TYR A 55 -4.91 7.20 6.52
N TYR A 56 -5.52 6.99 5.35
CA TYR A 56 -6.14 8.08 4.57
C TYR A 56 -7.48 8.54 5.19
N ARG A 57 -8.25 7.65 5.82
CA ARG A 57 -9.50 8.01 6.52
C ARG A 57 -9.26 8.98 7.68
N GLU A 58 -8.20 8.77 8.47
CA GLU A 58 -7.82 9.70 9.55
C GLU A 58 -7.58 11.13 9.07
N ARG A 59 -7.26 11.30 7.78
CA ARG A 59 -6.91 12.58 7.15
C ARG A 59 -8.05 13.15 6.28
N ASN A 60 -9.21 12.48 6.22
CA ASN A 60 -10.29 12.80 5.28
C ASN A 60 -9.80 12.85 3.82
N MET A 61 -8.95 11.91 3.42
CA MET A 61 -8.41 11.81 2.07
C MET A 61 -8.86 10.52 1.38
N LEU A 62 -8.84 10.52 0.05
CA LEU A 62 -8.92 9.30 -0.77
C LEU A 62 -7.55 8.95 -1.36
N ALA A 63 -7.35 7.65 -1.58
CA ALA A 63 -6.22 7.09 -2.31
C ALA A 63 -6.72 6.32 -3.52
N VAL A 64 -6.04 6.46 -4.65
CA VAL A 64 -6.21 5.62 -5.84
C VAL A 64 -5.10 4.57 -5.82
N ILE A 65 -5.51 3.30 -5.76
CA ILE A 65 -4.61 2.15 -5.78
C ILE A 65 -4.93 1.36 -7.05
N PHE A 66 -3.91 1.11 -7.86
CA PHE A 66 -4.00 0.26 -9.02
C PHE A 66 -3.43 -1.11 -8.69
N ASN A 67 -4.10 -2.17 -9.13
CA ASN A 67 -3.49 -3.49 -9.10
C ASN A 67 -2.41 -3.53 -10.17
N VAL A 68 -1.25 -4.04 -9.81
CA VAL A 68 -0.17 -4.39 -10.74
C VAL A 68 0.03 -5.90 -10.70
N ASP A 69 0.42 -6.49 -11.83
CA ASP A 69 0.65 -7.93 -11.91
C ASP A 69 1.86 -8.35 -11.05
N ASP A 70 2.83 -7.44 -10.92
CA ASP A 70 4.01 -7.56 -10.08
C ASP A 70 4.48 -6.15 -9.70
N GLU A 71 4.90 -5.98 -8.46
CA GLU A 71 5.47 -4.75 -7.90
C GLU A 71 6.93 -5.05 -7.56
N ALA A 72 7.84 -4.48 -8.35
CA ALA A 72 9.28 -4.77 -8.28
C ALA A 72 9.95 -4.23 -7.00
#